data_AF-A0A8T6BJE3-F1
#
_entry.id   AF-A0A8T6BJE3-F1
#
_cell.length_a   1.000
_cell.length_b   1.000
_cell.length_c   1.000
_cell.angle_alpha   90.00
_cell.angle_beta   90.00
_cell.angle_gamma   90.00
#
_symmetry.space_group_name_H-M   'P 1'
#
loop_
_entity.id
_entity.type
_entity.pdbx_description
1 polymer ?
#
loop_
_entity_poly.entity_id
_entity_poly.type
_entity_poly.pdbx_seq_one_letter_code
_entity_poly.pdbx_strand_id
1 'polypeptide(L)' 'IYLIELPARGLARVNGSDIERFYYNEDFVEKDGNDVVCEIFIPVRPV' A
#
# COMPACT_ATOMS: atom_id res chain seq x y z
N ILE A 1 -7.07 0.99 7.68
CA ILE A 1 -7.61 1.43 6.37
C ILE A 1 -8.04 0.22 5.52
N TYR A 2 -7.14 -0.74 5.23
CA TYR A 2 -7.45 -1.90 4.38
C TYR A 2 -8.52 -2.88 4.92
N LEU A 3 -8.73 -2.96 6.24
CA LEU A 3 -9.79 -3.79 6.83
C LEU A 3 -11.21 -3.38 6.39
N ILE A 4 -11.41 -2.12 5.99
CA ILE A 4 -12.71 -1.59 5.54
C ILE A 4 -12.77 -1.52 4.02
N GLU A 5 -11.67 -1.14 3.36
CA GLU A 5 -11.59 -0.99 1.90
C GLU A 5 -11.72 -2.33 1.15
N LEU A 6 -11.13 -3.42 1.66
CA LEU A 6 -11.14 -4.70 0.96
C LEU A 6 -12.57 -5.30 0.86
N PRO A 7 -13.35 -5.40 1.95
CA PRO A 7 -14.73 -5.89 1.87
C PRO A 7 -15.62 -5.01 0.99
N ALA A 8 -15.46 -3.67 1.05
CA ALA A 8 -16.22 -2.74 0.23
C ALA A 8 -16.00 -2.92 -1.28
N ARG A 9 -14.86 -3.52 -1.66
CA ARG A 9 -14.48 -3.81 -3.06
C ARG A 9 -14.68 -5.29 -3.45
N GLY A 10 -15.31 -6.10 -2.59
CA GLY A 10 -15.50 -7.54 -2.86
C GLY A 10 -14.19 -8.33 -2.84
N LEU A 11 -13.22 -7.91 -2.02
CA LEU A 11 -11.90 -8.54 -1.90
C LEU A 11 -11.70 -9.11 -0.50
N ALA A 12 -11.08 -10.29 -0.41
CA ALA A 12 -10.63 -10.89 0.83
C ALA A 12 -9.10 -11.01 0.82
N ARG A 13 -8.47 -10.66 1.95
CA ARG A 13 -7.03 -10.87 2.17
C ARG A 13 -6.72 -12.37 2.11
N VAL A 14 -5.58 -12.71 1.52
CA VAL A 14 -5.04 -14.08 1.50
C VAL A 14 -3.72 -14.15 2.25
N ASN A 15 -3.25 -15.37 2.53
CA ASN A 15 -1.94 -15.59 3.13
C ASN A 15 -0.84 -15.11 2.19
N GLY A 16 0.05 -14.26 2.70
CA GLY A 16 1.16 -13.67 1.97
C GLY A 16 1.72 -12.47 2.72
N SER A 17 2.83 -11.95 2.24
CA SER A 17 3.46 -10.74 2.77
C SER A 17 2.89 -9.50 2.08
N ASP A 18 2.66 -8.46 2.88
CA ASP A 18 2.39 -7.12 2.34
C ASP A 18 3.70 -6.55 1.80
N ILE A 19 3.63 -5.79 0.71
CA ILE A 19 4.80 -5.14 0.10
C ILE A 19 4.58 -3.64 0.13
N GLU A 20 5.53 -2.93 0.72
CA GLU A 20 5.60 -1.47 0.70
C GLU A 20 6.62 -1.05 -0.36
N ARG A 21 6.17 -0.28 -1.36
CA ARG A 21 7.02 0.28 -2.40
C ARG A 21 7.14 1.78 -2.21
N PHE A 22 8.37 2.21 -1.97
CA PHE A 22 8.73 3.62 -1.87
C PHE A 22 9.31 4.09 -3.20
N TYR A 23 8.80 5.19 -3.74
CA TYR A 23 9.33 5.80 -4.94
C TYR A 23 10.28 6.93 -4.54
N TYR A 24 11.57 6.69 -4.73
CA TYR A 24 12.60 7.72 -4.61
C TYR A 24 12.75 8.38 -5.98
N ASN A 25 12.45 9.67 -6.09
CA ASN A 25 12.78 10.43 -7.29
C ASN A 25 14.25 10.87 -7.23
N GLU A 26 14.92 11.18 -8.34
CA GLU A 26 16.35 11.59 -8.30
C GLU A 26 16.58 12.88 -7.47
N ASP A 27 15.55 13.71 -7.33
CA ASP A 27 15.52 14.92 -6.48
C ASP A 27 15.10 14.64 -5.03
N PHE A 28 15.17 13.38 -4.56
CA PHE A 28 14.79 12.99 -3.21
C PHE A 28 15.81 13.52 -2.19
N VAL A 29 15.68 14.80 -1.86
CA VAL A 29 16.13 15.33 -0.58
C VAL A 29 15.23 14.68 0.46
N GLU A 30 15.82 14.05 1.48
CA GLU A 30 15.12 13.56 2.66
C GLU A 30 14.32 14.72 3.25
N LYS A 31 13.06 14.87 2.83
CA LYS A 31 12.19 15.94 3.28
C LYS A 31 11.59 15.49 4.59
N ASP A 32 11.82 16.29 5.63
CA ASP A 32 11.16 16.19 6.92
C ASP A 32 9.68 16.62 6.79
N GLY A 33 8.90 15.87 5.99
CA GLY A 33 7.55 16.24 5.56
C GLY A 33 6.70 15.05 5.17
N ASN A 34 5.40 15.13 5.50
CA ASN A 34 4.37 14.11 5.25
C ASN A 34 4.08 13.81 3.75
N ASP A 35 4.94 14.25 2.83
CA ASP A 35 4.77 14.08 1.38
C ASP A 35 5.32 12.74 0.87
N VAL A 36 5.71 11.84 1.76
CA VAL A 36 6.17 10.50 1.39
C VAL A 36 4.99 9.70 0.86
N VAL A 37 4.95 9.51 -0.47
CA VAL A 37 3.99 8.65 -1.15
C VAL A 37 4.58 7.24 -1.27
N CYS A 38 3.98 6.27 -0.59
CA CYS A 38 4.28 4.85 -0.77
C CYS A 38 3.06 4.10 -1.33
N GLU A 39 3.33 3.09 -2.14
CA GLU A 39 2.31 2.11 -2.55
C GLU A 39 2.35 0.90 -1.63
N ILE A 40 1.17 0.47 -1.18
CA ILE A 40 1.00 -0.74 -0.35
C ILE A 40 0.29 -1.80 -1.19
N PHE A 41 0.96 -2.91 -1.44
CA PHE A 41 0.39 -4.07 -2.11
C PHE A 41 0.00 -5.11 -1.07
N ILE A 42 -1.29 -5.44 -1.05
CA ILE A 42 -1.86 -6.44 -0.15
C ILE A 42 -2.30 -7.65 -0.99
N PRO A 43 -1.90 -8.88 -0.64
CA PRO A 43 -2.34 -10.06 -1.36
C PRO A 43 -3.83 -10.31 -1.10
N VAL A 44 -4.61 -10.37 -2.17
CA VAL A 44 -6.07 -10.49 -2.12
C VAL A 44 -6.61 -11.47 -3.14
N ARG A 45 -7.83 -11.97 -2.89
CA ARG A 45 -8.65 -12.72 -3.85
C ARG A 45 -10.05 -12.10 -3.96
N PRO A 46 -10.73 -12.22 -5.11
CA PRO A 46 -12.16 -11.91 -5.21
C PRO A 46 -12.98 -12.77 -4.24
N VAL A 47 -14.06 -12.20 -3.72
CA VAL A 47 -15.09 -12.86 -2.90
C VAL A 47 -16.34 -13.10 -3.71
#